data_AF-A0A853IH43-F1
#
_entry.id   AF-A0A853IH43-F1
#
_cell.length_a   1.000
_cell.length_b   1.000
_cell.length_c   1.000
_cell.angle_alpha   90.00
_cell.angle_beta   90.00
_cell.angle_gamma   90.00
#
_symmetry.space_group_name_H-M   'P 1'
#
loop_
_entity.id
_entity.type
_entity.pdbx_description
1 polymer ?
#
loop_
_entity_poly.entity_id
_entity_poly.type
_entity_poly.pdbx_seq_one_letter_code
_entity_poly.pdbx_strand_id
1 'polypeptide(L)'
;MYDVDLFSKLLSLEHPWYIPAVHVDEQKRLIYIFIDFKDEAHFSCPICGESCSRYDKRTRKWRHLDTCDFKTYITAMVPRVNCSNHGCHSLMVDWANPRSRFTTSFEERVAEFSERYPIASLSRKFAISWTAVNNIVKRLAQQPNFG
;
A
#
# COMPACT_ATOMS: atom_id res chain seq x y z
N MET A 1 -5.44 21.76 -2.00
CA MET A 1 -6.65 21.22 -2.66
C MET A 1 -6.30 20.55 -3.98
N TYR A 2 -5.51 21.17 -4.87
CA TYR A 2 -5.03 20.53 -6.12
C TYR A 2 -4.19 19.26 -5.93
N ASP A 3 -3.41 19.21 -4.86
CA ASP A 3 -2.57 18.08 -4.46
C ASP A 3 -3.40 16.84 -4.11
N VAL A 4 -4.44 17.01 -3.30
CA VAL A 4 -5.36 15.93 -2.91
C VAL A 4 -6.05 15.32 -4.13
N ASP A 5 -6.58 16.15 -5.02
CA ASP A 5 -7.26 15.70 -6.24
C ASP A 5 -6.30 15.00 -7.20
N LEU A 6 -5.08 15.52 -7.35
CA LEU A 6 -4.04 14.91 -8.17
C LEU A 6 -3.69 13.52 -7.67
N PHE A 7 -3.34 13.37 -6.39
CA PHE A 7 -2.94 12.08 -5.84
C PHE A 7 -4.11 11.09 -5.77
N SER A 8 -5.33 11.55 -5.56
CA SER A 8 -6.52 10.68 -5.60
C SER A 8 -6.68 10.05 -6.98
N LYS A 9 -6.46 10.83 -8.05
CA LYS A 9 -6.47 10.34 -9.44
C LYS A 9 -5.27 9.43 -9.75
N LEU A 10 -4.07 9.81 -9.35
CA LEU A 10 -2.85 9.04 -9.64
C LEU A 10 -2.83 7.67 -8.94
N LEU A 11 -3.41 7.59 -7.75
CA LEU A 11 -3.53 6.33 -7.00
C LEU A 11 -4.78 5.54 -7.38
N SER A 12 -5.61 6.04 -8.30
CA SER A 12 -6.89 5.46 -8.70
C SER A 12 -7.75 5.06 -7.49
N LEU A 13 -7.85 5.94 -6.48
CA LEU A 13 -8.59 5.61 -5.27
C LEU A 13 -10.09 5.59 -5.55
N GLU A 14 -10.72 4.50 -5.16
CA GLU A 14 -12.16 4.31 -5.27
C GLU A 14 -12.84 4.42 -3.90
N HIS A 15 -14.15 4.65 -3.94
CA HIS A 15 -14.98 4.61 -2.74
C HIS A 15 -14.81 3.26 -2.02
N PRO A 16 -14.62 3.22 -0.69
CA PRO A 16 -14.87 4.29 0.29
C PRO A 16 -13.65 5.15 0.63
N TRP A 17 -12.51 4.97 -0.04
CA TRP A 17 -11.25 5.60 0.31
C TRP A 17 -11.15 7.02 -0.26
N TYR A 18 -10.51 7.91 0.51
CA TYR A 18 -10.22 9.28 0.08
C TYR A 18 -8.95 9.80 0.74
N ILE A 19 -8.36 10.84 0.17
CA ILE A 19 -7.16 11.49 0.72
C ILE A 19 -7.59 12.72 1.53
N PRO A 20 -7.59 12.69 2.88
CA PRO A 20 -7.84 13.88 3.68
C PRO A 20 -6.72 14.92 3.58
N ALA A 21 -5.47 14.50 3.40
CA ALA A 21 -4.32 15.39 3.40
C ALA A 21 -3.11 14.82 2.67
N VAL A 22 -2.33 15.73 2.09
CA VAL A 22 -0.98 15.48 1.57
C VAL A 22 -0.03 16.47 2.23
N HIS A 23 1.11 15.97 2.72
CA HIS A 23 2.14 16.80 3.32
C HIS A 23 3.47 16.58 2.62
N VAL A 24 4.11 17.68 2.22
CA VAL A 24 5.43 17.66 1.59
C VAL A 24 6.46 18.19 2.58
N ASP A 25 7.49 17.39 2.85
CA ASP A 25 8.68 17.78 3.62
C ASP A 25 9.82 17.98 2.63
N GLU A 26 10.05 19.24 2.25
CA GLU A 26 11.08 19.63 1.27
C GLU A 26 12.49 19.34 1.77
N GLN A 27 12.76 19.55 3.06
CA GLN A 27 14.09 19.35 3.64
C GLN A 27 14.49 17.88 3.62
N LYS A 28 13.56 16.98 3.98
CA LYS A 28 13.80 15.53 3.97
C LYS A 28 13.53 14.89 2.62
N ARG A 29 13.00 15.64 1.66
CA ARG A 29 12.60 15.14 0.34
C ARG A 29 11.56 14.01 0.46
N LEU A 30 10.55 14.21 1.30
CA LEU A 30 9.48 13.24 1.57
C LEU A 30 8.10 13.79 1.21
N ILE A 31 7.23 12.92 0.71
CA ILE A 31 5.79 13.19 0.56
C ILE A 31 5.04 12.17 1.43
N TYR A 32 4.12 12.67 2.24
CA TYR A 32 3.21 11.88 3.06
C TYR A 32 1.80 12.05 2.54
N ILE A 33 1.23 10.96 2.04
CA ILE A 33 -0.16 10.89 1.60
C ILE A 33 -0.94 10.19 2.69
N PHE A 34 -1.96 10.85 3.24
CA PHE A 34 -2.87 10.25 4.21
C PHE A 34 -4.11 9.79 3.47
N ILE A 35 -4.53 8.54 3.71
CA ILE A 35 -5.75 7.96 3.18
C ILE A 35 -6.65 7.59 4.35
N ASP A 36 -7.92 7.95 4.24
CA ASP A 36 -8.96 7.54 5.18
C ASP A 36 -10.13 6.90 4.40
N PHE A 37 -11.09 6.35 5.13
CA PHE A 37 -12.29 5.75 4.57
C PHE A 37 -13.55 6.43 5.12
N LYS A 38 -14.62 6.45 4.33
CA LYS A 38 -15.93 6.93 4.80
C LYS A 38 -16.61 5.89 5.69
N ASP A 39 -17.22 6.34 6.79
CA ASP A 39 -17.82 5.47 7.81
C ASP A 39 -19.02 4.64 7.32
N GLU A 40 -19.64 5.02 6.20
CA GLU A 40 -20.75 4.33 5.54
C GLU A 40 -20.34 3.00 4.87
N ALA A 41 -19.04 2.64 4.94
CA ALA A 41 -18.55 1.37 4.40
C ALA A 41 -19.13 0.18 5.16
N HIS A 42 -19.83 -0.70 4.42
CA HIS A 42 -20.21 -2.03 4.91
C HIS A 42 -18.97 -2.90 4.95
N PHE A 43 -18.74 -3.58 6.06
CA PHE A 43 -17.54 -4.39 6.22
C PHE A 43 -17.84 -5.88 6.08
N SER A 44 -17.05 -6.53 5.24
CA SER A 44 -17.10 -7.97 5.02
C SER A 44 -15.81 -8.64 5.45
N CYS A 45 -15.90 -9.89 5.89
CA CYS A 45 -14.72 -10.71 6.15
C CYS A 45 -13.92 -10.87 4.84
N PRO A 46 -12.60 -10.60 4.81
CA PRO A 46 -11.80 -10.75 3.60
C PRO A 46 -11.58 -12.22 3.19
N ILE A 47 -12.03 -13.19 4.00
CA ILE A 47 -11.88 -14.63 3.74
C ILE A 47 -13.18 -15.24 3.23
N CYS A 48 -14.31 -15.03 3.92
CA CYS A 48 -15.61 -15.61 3.53
C CYS A 48 -16.63 -14.62 2.95
N GLY A 49 -16.35 -13.31 3.00
CA GLY A 49 -17.28 -12.28 2.49
C GLY A 49 -18.47 -11.95 3.40
N GLU A 50 -18.66 -12.67 4.52
CA GLU A 50 -19.76 -12.42 5.45
C GLU A 50 -19.69 -11.02 6.07
N SER A 51 -20.85 -10.38 6.22
CA SER A 51 -20.97 -9.08 6.89
C SER A 51 -20.48 -9.19 8.33
N CYS A 52 -19.58 -8.28 8.71
CA CYS A 52 -18.92 -8.27 10.01
C CYS A 52 -19.02 -6.88 10.64
N SER A 53 -19.12 -6.85 11.97
CA SER A 53 -19.00 -5.59 12.71
C SER A 53 -17.55 -5.09 12.69
N ARG A 54 -17.41 -3.77 12.67
CA ARG A 54 -16.12 -3.10 12.85
C ARG A 54 -15.60 -3.41 14.27
N TYR A 55 -14.36 -3.88 14.36
CA TYR A 55 -13.71 -4.22 15.62
C TYR A 55 -12.79 -3.08 16.11
N ASP A 56 -11.70 -2.82 15.39
CA ASP A 56 -10.76 -1.73 15.66
C ASP A 56 -10.25 -1.14 14.34
N LYS A 57 -9.35 -0.15 14.43
CA LYS A 57 -8.69 0.47 13.28
C LYS A 57 -7.19 0.52 13.53
N ARG A 58 -6.38 0.19 12.51
CA ARG A 58 -4.91 0.25 12.62
C ARG A 58 -4.31 1.14 11.55
N THR A 59 -3.48 2.07 11.99
CA THR A 59 -2.67 2.89 11.09
C THR A 59 -1.57 2.02 10.48
N ARG A 60 -1.58 1.92 9.15
CA ARG A 60 -0.54 1.27 8.36
C ARG A 60 0.16 2.31 7.50
N LYS A 61 1.45 2.09 7.26
CA LYS A 61 2.30 2.93 6.42
C LYS A 61 2.98 2.07 5.37
N TRP A 62 2.89 2.51 4.12
CA TRP A 62 3.53 1.89 2.97
C TRP A 62 4.49 2.86 2.31
N ARG A 63 5.61 2.32 1.83
CA ARG A 63 6.49 2.99 0.90
C ARG A 63 5.92 2.85 -0.52
N HIS A 64 5.63 3.98 -1.17
CA HIS A 64 5.18 4.04 -2.56
C HIS A 64 6.34 4.37 -3.49
N LEU A 65 6.11 4.42 -4.81
CA LEU A 65 7.09 4.93 -5.78
C LEU A 65 7.46 6.38 -5.48
N ASP A 66 8.67 6.78 -5.86
CA ASP A 66 9.08 8.18 -5.76
C ASP A 66 8.22 9.04 -6.68
N THR A 67 7.71 10.14 -6.13
CA THR A 67 7.05 11.17 -6.93
C THR A 67 8.10 12.23 -7.24
N CYS A 68 8.46 12.33 -8.51
CA CYS A 68 9.66 13.05 -8.95
C CYS A 68 10.90 12.48 -8.24
N ASP A 69 11.52 13.27 -7.38
CA ASP A 69 12.70 12.93 -6.59
C ASP A 69 12.39 13.00 -5.07
N PHE A 70 11.11 12.89 -4.68
CA PHE A 70 10.67 12.77 -3.30
C PHE A 70 10.28 11.33 -2.97
N LYS A 71 10.70 10.83 -1.79
CA LYS A 71 10.19 9.55 -1.30
C LYS A 71 8.76 9.69 -0.81
N THR A 72 7.86 8.95 -1.44
CA THR A 72 6.43 8.99 -1.12
C THR A 72 6.05 7.85 -0.18
N TYR A 73 5.32 8.19 0.87
CA TYR A 73 4.74 7.27 1.83
C TYR A 73 3.24 7.46 1.90
N ILE A 74 2.51 6.36 1.79
CA ILE A 74 1.07 6.33 1.99
C ILE A 74 0.80 5.84 3.41
N THR A 75 -0.04 6.55 4.15
CA THR A 75 -0.46 6.18 5.50
C THR A 75 -1.97 6.09 5.51
N ALA A 76 -2.53 4.97 5.96
CA ALA A 76 -3.97 4.80 6.03
C ALA A 76 -4.42 4.17 7.34
N MET A 77 -5.60 4.58 7.80
CA MET A 77 -6.31 3.93 8.90
C MET A 77 -7.13 2.77 8.32
N VAL A 78 -6.63 1.55 8.46
CA VAL A 78 -7.29 0.36 7.91
C VAL A 78 -8.21 -0.25 8.98
N PRO A 79 -9.52 -0.38 8.71
CA PRO A 79 -10.44 -1.06 9.61
C PRO A 79 -10.08 -2.53 9.75
N ARG A 80 -10.38 -3.08 10.93
CA ARG A 80 -10.40 -4.53 11.15
C ARG A 80 -11.80 -4.97 11.51
N VAL A 81 -12.15 -6.14 11.01
CA VAL A 81 -13.43 -6.80 11.22
C VAL A 81 -13.23 -8.04 12.08
N ASN A 82 -14.19 -8.33 12.94
CA ASN A 82 -14.20 -9.59 13.68
C ASN A 82 -15.22 -10.55 13.06
N CYS A 83 -14.73 -11.54 12.32
CA CYS A 83 -15.57 -12.60 11.76
C CYS A 83 -15.72 -13.72 12.79
N SER A 84 -16.95 -14.20 12.99
CA SER A 84 -17.24 -15.32 13.90
C SER A 84 -16.48 -16.60 13.53
N ASN A 85 -16.27 -16.85 12.23
CA ASN A 85 -15.60 -18.06 11.75
C ASN A 85 -14.06 -17.92 11.64
N HIS A 86 -13.56 -16.73 11.30
CA HIS A 86 -12.14 -16.53 10.97
C HIS A 86 -11.39 -15.63 11.96
N GLY A 87 -12.08 -14.99 12.91
CA GLY A 87 -11.50 -14.05 13.87
C GLY A 87 -11.24 -12.66 13.27
N CYS A 88 -10.26 -11.94 13.84
CA CYS A 88 -10.06 -10.52 13.56
C CYS A 88 -9.06 -10.24 12.41
N HIS A 89 -9.59 -9.74 11.28
CA HIS A 89 -8.83 -9.48 10.06
C HIS A 89 -8.85 -8.00 9.68
N SER A 90 -7.74 -7.50 9.14
CA SER A 90 -7.74 -6.18 8.49
C SER A 90 -8.41 -6.26 7.13
N LEU A 91 -9.15 -5.24 6.75
CA LEU A 91 -9.66 -5.14 5.38
C LEU A 91 -8.51 -5.10 4.38
N MET A 92 -8.81 -5.59 3.19
CA MET A 92 -7.96 -5.42 2.02
C MET A 92 -7.98 -3.95 1.60
N VAL A 93 -6.84 -3.46 1.13
CA VAL A 93 -6.71 -2.12 0.53
C VAL A 93 -6.23 -2.30 -0.90
N ASP A 94 -6.71 -1.46 -1.80
CA ASP A 94 -6.52 -1.67 -3.24
C ASP A 94 -5.06 -1.43 -3.67
N TRP A 95 -4.34 -0.58 -2.93
CA TRP A 95 -2.97 -0.17 -3.26
C TRP A 95 -1.87 -1.04 -2.64
N ALA A 96 -2.18 -2.08 -1.84
CA ALA A 96 -1.13 -2.87 -1.19
C ALA A 96 -1.50 -4.31 -0.84
N ASN A 97 -0.56 -5.21 -1.11
CA ASN A 97 -0.64 -6.61 -0.70
C ASN A 97 -0.80 -6.79 0.84
N PRO A 98 -1.48 -7.87 1.28
CA PRO A 98 -1.58 -8.22 2.70
C PRO A 98 -0.22 -8.26 3.37
N ARG A 99 -0.11 -7.63 4.55
CA ARG A 99 1.11 -7.56 5.38
C ARG A 99 2.31 -6.85 4.74
N SER A 100 2.23 -6.40 3.48
CA SER A 100 3.33 -5.64 2.88
C SER A 100 3.49 -4.26 3.53
N ARG A 101 4.75 -3.77 3.51
CA ARG A 101 5.15 -2.40 3.85
C ARG A 101 5.36 -1.55 2.59
N PHE A 102 5.07 -2.09 1.41
CA PHE A 102 5.18 -1.45 0.12
C PHE A 102 3.83 -1.49 -0.58
N THR A 103 3.56 -0.51 -1.44
CA THR A 103 2.40 -0.56 -2.33
C THR A 103 2.60 -1.59 -3.44
N THR A 104 1.51 -2.11 -3.99
CA THR A 104 1.53 -3.05 -5.12
C THR A 104 2.38 -2.51 -6.29
N SER A 105 2.15 -1.26 -6.72
CA SER A 105 2.94 -0.62 -7.79
C SER A 105 4.44 -0.47 -7.48
N PHE A 106 4.81 -0.40 -6.19
CA PHE A 106 6.22 -0.36 -5.80
C PHE A 106 6.85 -1.74 -5.93
N GLU A 107 6.14 -2.77 -5.47
CA GLU A 107 6.59 -4.15 -5.56
C GLU A 107 6.72 -4.60 -7.03
N GLU A 108 5.74 -4.28 -7.86
CA GLU A 108 5.75 -4.55 -9.31
C GLU A 108 6.95 -3.91 -10.00
N ARG A 109 7.22 -2.63 -9.72
CA ARG A 109 8.38 -1.93 -10.29
C ARG A 109 9.71 -2.52 -9.84
N VAL A 110 9.81 -2.99 -8.59
CA VAL A 110 11.01 -3.69 -8.12
C VAL A 110 11.19 -5.03 -8.84
N ALA A 111 10.11 -5.78 -9.05
CA ALA A 111 10.16 -7.04 -9.77
C ALA A 111 10.53 -6.86 -11.25
N GLU A 112 9.91 -5.88 -11.93
CA GLU A 112 10.25 -5.48 -13.31
C GLU A 112 11.77 -5.22 -13.47
N PHE A 113 12.35 -4.47 -12.53
CA PHE A 113 13.79 -4.18 -12.57
C PHE A 113 14.67 -5.39 -12.21
N SER A 114 14.14 -6.38 -11.49
CA SER A 114 14.89 -7.57 -11.09
C SER A 114 15.21 -8.51 -12.25
N GLU A 115 14.48 -8.39 -13.36
CA GLU A 115 14.77 -9.11 -14.60
C GLU A 115 16.09 -8.66 -15.25
N ARG A 116 16.53 -7.42 -14.98
CA ARG A 116 17.66 -6.78 -15.67
C ARG A 116 18.82 -6.42 -14.76
N TYR A 117 18.59 -6.35 -13.44
CA TYR A 117 19.58 -5.87 -12.49
C TYR A 117 19.71 -6.78 -11.27
N PRO A 118 20.93 -6.96 -10.73
CA PRO A 118 21.13 -7.70 -9.49
C PRO A 118 20.40 -7.07 -8.29
N ILE A 119 19.93 -7.89 -7.36
CA ILE A 119 19.23 -7.48 -6.12
C ILE A 119 20.01 -6.40 -5.35
N ALA A 120 21.36 -6.50 -5.30
CA ALA A 120 22.19 -5.51 -4.62
C ALA A 120 22.13 -4.11 -5.25
N SER A 121 21.99 -4.03 -6.58
CA SER A 121 21.80 -2.77 -7.29
C SER A 121 20.40 -2.19 -7.04
N LEU A 122 19.38 -3.04 -6.97
CA LEU A 122 18.01 -2.63 -6.65
C LEU A 122 17.87 -2.07 -5.24
N SER A 123 18.54 -2.69 -4.26
CA SER A 123 18.59 -2.21 -2.88
C SER A 123 19.01 -0.73 -2.80
N ARG A 124 20.06 -0.36 -3.55
CA ARG A 124 20.51 1.04 -3.66
C ARG A 124 19.53 1.90 -4.45
N LYS A 125 19.08 1.43 -5.62
CA LYS A 125 18.19 2.19 -6.52
C LYS A 125 16.86 2.58 -5.86
N PHE A 126 16.25 1.66 -5.12
CA PHE A 126 14.96 1.86 -4.47
C PHE A 126 15.08 2.30 -3.00
N ALA A 127 16.31 2.39 -2.49
CA ALA A 127 16.63 2.73 -1.10
C ALA A 127 15.86 1.85 -0.08
N ILE A 128 15.87 0.53 -0.31
CA ILE A 128 15.28 -0.49 0.57
C ILE A 128 16.29 -1.58 0.87
N SER A 129 16.11 -2.34 1.95
CA SER A 129 17.07 -3.39 2.30
C SER A 129 17.12 -4.50 1.25
N TRP A 130 18.27 -5.17 1.12
CA TRP A 130 18.44 -6.33 0.26
C TRP A 130 17.37 -7.40 0.54
N THR A 131 17.09 -7.67 1.82
CA THR A 131 16.06 -8.62 2.25
C THR A 131 14.66 -8.20 1.79
N ALA A 132 14.35 -6.90 1.80
CA ALA A 132 13.08 -6.41 1.29
C ALA A 132 12.94 -6.65 -0.22
N VAL A 133 13.97 -6.36 -1.01
CA VAL A 133 13.99 -6.64 -2.46
C VAL A 133 13.78 -8.13 -2.71
N ASN A 134 14.57 -8.98 -2.04
CA ASN A 134 14.48 -10.44 -2.18
C ASN A 134 13.09 -10.98 -1.81
N ASN A 135 12.48 -10.46 -0.75
CA ASN A 135 11.13 -10.86 -0.34
C ASN A 135 10.03 -10.40 -1.30
N ILE A 136 10.22 -9.26 -1.97
CA ILE A 136 9.31 -8.79 -3.03
C ILE A 136 9.40 -9.73 -4.24
N VAL A 137 10.61 -9.96 -4.76
CA VAL A 137 10.84 -10.80 -5.95
C VAL A 137 10.31 -12.22 -5.73
N LYS A 138 10.64 -12.84 -4.58
CA LYS A 138 10.14 -14.18 -4.24
C LYS A 138 8.61 -14.26 -4.19
N ARG A 139 7.95 -13.21 -3.69
CA ARG A 139 6.49 -13.18 -3.58
C ARG A 139 5.82 -13.07 -4.94
N LEU A 140 6.32 -12.19 -5.80
CA LEU A 140 5.74 -11.94 -7.12
C LEU A 140 6.02 -13.09 -8.09
N ALA A 141 7.18 -13.74 -8.01
CA ALA A 141 7.46 -14.96 -8.79
C ALA A 141 6.52 -16.14 -8.47
N GLN A 142 5.81 -16.11 -7.35
CA GLN A 142 4.81 -17.13 -6.98
C GLN A 142 3.39 -16.76 -7.42
N GLN A 143 3.18 -15.57 -7.99
CA GLN A 143 1.87 -15.15 -8.50
C GLN A 143 1.68 -15.63 -9.95
N PRO A 144 0.53 -16.23 -10.29
CA PRO A 144 0.31 -16.86 -11.59
C PRO A 144 0.31 -15.91 -12.80
N ASN A 145 0.33 -14.59 -12.59
CA ASN A 145 0.27 -13.56 -13.64
C ASN A 145 1.59 -12.78 -13.83
N PHE A 146 2.71 -13.27 -13.29
CA PHE A 146 4.03 -12.65 -13.53
C PHE A 146 4.74 -13.36 -14.69
N GLY A 147 4.40 -12.98 -15.92
CA GLY A 147 4.97 -13.49 -17.17
C GLY A 147 4.42 -12.78 -18.39
#